data_AF-A0A9X3NI89-F1
#
_entry.id   AF-A0A9X3NI89-F1
#
_cell.length_a   1.000
_cell.length_b   1.000
_cell.length_c   1.000
_cell.angle_alpha   90.00
_cell.angle_beta   90.00
_cell.angle_gamma   90.00
#
_symmetry.space_group_name_H-M   'P 1'
#
loop_
_entity.id
_entity.type
_entity.pdbx_description
1 polymer ?
#
loop_
_entity_poly.entity_id
_entity_poly.type
_entity_poly.pdbx_seq_one_letter_code
_entity_poly.pdbx_strand_id
1 'polypeptide(L)'
;MTLVAGLLALLTGLAYTGLAIVTVSEMVHQRERGFSQFGAAFFVMASTCGPHHLLHAYRHLVTGEVAHGPHVAALALGVVPAVTFVGLRLEAAFGGRGDRLIVRTPIWLQVLPVLMAAAAGATLWDGLHHASAHGVDLRALVPNVFLFVAYTLVGIFTARTQIARRPLLGGWSLSGLAMSGVFLTCAGSHLLAGMMTQADAWSIALDNLGVPASIFFLWTVHRLHKGSVRDWNRRPLVGRPAPQGRRSPWAEQTT
;
A
#
# COMPACT_ATOMS: atom_id res chain seq x y z
N MET A 1 -25.03 1.30 -4.58
CA MET A 1 -23.70 0.66 -4.75
C MET A 1 -22.72 1.60 -5.45
N THR A 2 -23.09 2.18 -6.60
CA THR A 2 -22.25 3.17 -7.32
C THR A 2 -21.78 4.34 -6.46
N LEU A 3 -22.67 4.98 -5.69
CA LEU A 3 -22.28 6.07 -4.78
C LEU A 3 -21.20 5.63 -3.78
N VAL A 4 -21.33 4.45 -3.19
CA VAL A 4 -20.36 3.91 -2.23
C VAL A 4 -19.01 3.65 -2.90
N ALA A 5 -19.01 3.04 -4.09
CA ALA A 5 -17.80 2.83 -4.88
C ALA A 5 -17.09 4.15 -5.18
N GLY A 6 -17.85 5.16 -5.62
CA GLY A 6 -17.34 6.48 -5.93
C GLY A 6 -16.75 7.21 -4.73
N LEU A 7 -17.40 7.14 -3.57
CA LEU A 7 -16.88 7.73 -2.33
C LEU A 7 -15.62 7.00 -1.84
N LEU A 8 -15.60 5.67 -1.89
CA LEU A 8 -14.42 4.88 -1.52
C LEU A 8 -13.24 5.19 -2.46
N ALA A 9 -13.48 5.26 -3.76
CA ALA A 9 -12.48 5.65 -4.74
C ALA A 9 -11.98 7.09 -4.51
N LEU A 10 -12.87 8.03 -4.22
CA LEU A 10 -12.51 9.43 -3.94
C LEU A 10 -11.60 9.53 -2.71
N LEU A 11 -12.01 8.92 -1.60
CA LEU A 11 -11.24 8.93 -0.36
C LEU A 11 -9.88 8.27 -0.55
N THR A 12 -9.83 7.15 -1.28
CA THR A 12 -8.58 6.44 -1.59
C THR A 12 -7.66 7.30 -2.48
N GLY A 13 -8.21 7.95 -3.51
CA GLY A 13 -7.45 8.83 -4.40
C GLY A 13 -6.88 10.05 -3.69
N LEU A 14 -7.67 10.68 -2.82
CA LEU A 14 -7.21 11.78 -1.97
C LEU A 14 -6.13 11.32 -0.99
N ALA A 15 -6.30 10.14 -0.38
CA ALA A 15 -5.33 9.58 0.56
C ALA A 15 -3.98 9.29 -0.10
N TYR A 16 -3.94 8.63 -1.26
CA TYR A 16 -2.69 8.39 -1.99
C TYR A 16 -2.03 9.68 -2.49
N THR A 17 -2.82 10.63 -2.99
CA THR A 17 -2.29 11.93 -3.43
C THR A 17 -1.69 12.69 -2.25
N GLY A 18 -2.38 12.71 -1.09
CA GLY A 18 -1.87 13.29 0.14
C GLY A 18 -0.60 12.59 0.64
N LEU A 19 -0.55 11.26 0.58
CA LEU A 19 0.64 10.48 0.92
C LEU A 19 1.84 10.80 0.02
N ALA A 20 1.63 11.03 -1.27
CA ALA A 20 2.68 11.46 -2.19
C ALA A 20 3.26 12.82 -1.76
N ILE A 21 2.39 13.80 -1.47
CA ILE A 21 2.78 15.13 -1.00
C ILE A 21 3.54 15.05 0.32
N VAL A 22 3.01 14.31 1.30
CA VAL A 22 3.66 14.12 2.62
C VAL A 22 5.04 13.47 2.44
N THR A 23 5.16 12.47 1.57
CA THR A 23 6.44 11.79 1.35
C THR A 23 7.48 12.70 0.73
N VAL A 24 7.11 13.53 -0.25
CA VAL A 24 8.02 14.54 -0.82
C VAL A 24 8.42 15.56 0.24
N SER A 25 7.45 16.04 1.02
CA SER A 25 7.72 16.97 2.12
C SER A 25 8.71 16.36 3.12
N GLU A 26 8.51 15.12 3.56
CA GLU A 26 9.43 14.41 4.44
C GLU A 26 10.85 14.32 3.84
N MET A 27 10.97 13.97 2.55
CA MET A 27 12.26 13.89 1.88
C MET A 27 12.97 15.25 1.78
N VAL A 28 12.23 16.34 1.57
CA VAL A 28 12.80 17.69 1.50
C VAL A 28 13.23 18.18 2.89
N HIS A 29 12.39 17.99 3.90
CA HIS A 29 12.65 18.44 5.27
C HIS A 29 13.74 17.63 5.98
N GLN A 30 13.99 16.40 5.54
CA GLN A 30 14.99 15.49 6.13
C GLN A 30 16.18 15.25 5.21
N ARG A 31 16.42 16.17 4.25
CA ARG A 31 17.46 16.05 3.23
C ARG A 31 18.87 15.90 3.82
N GLU A 32 19.09 16.45 5.01
CA GLU A 32 20.34 16.34 5.77
C GLU A 32 20.65 14.90 6.20
N ARG A 33 19.63 14.02 6.23
CA ARG A 33 19.81 12.59 6.50
C ARG A 33 20.22 11.79 5.26
N GLY A 34 20.17 12.40 4.08
CA GLY A 34 20.48 11.79 2.78
C GLY A 34 19.25 11.45 1.95
N PHE A 35 19.44 10.65 0.88
CA PHE A 35 18.37 10.30 -0.05
C PHE A 35 17.57 9.04 0.39
N SER A 36 16.23 9.12 0.41
CA SER A 36 15.38 7.96 0.79
C SER A 36 15.02 7.16 -0.45
N GLN A 37 15.58 5.95 -0.57
CA GLN A 37 15.19 5.05 -1.66
C GLN A 37 13.72 4.61 -1.48
N PHE A 38 13.34 4.27 -0.25
CA PHE A 38 11.96 3.95 0.09
C PHE A 38 11.03 5.14 -0.15
N GLY A 39 11.39 6.33 0.33
CA GLY A 39 10.58 7.54 0.14
C GLY A 39 10.38 7.87 -1.33
N ALA A 40 11.43 7.81 -2.14
CA ALA A 40 11.33 8.05 -3.59
C ALA A 40 10.43 7.01 -4.27
N ALA A 41 10.62 5.73 -3.97
CA ALA A 41 9.80 4.67 -4.55
C ALA A 41 8.34 4.77 -4.10
N PHE A 42 8.10 5.07 -2.83
CA PHE A 42 6.77 5.25 -2.27
C PHE A 42 6.06 6.47 -2.87
N PHE A 43 6.78 7.58 -3.07
CA PHE A 43 6.27 8.77 -3.75
C PHE A 43 5.84 8.46 -5.18
N VAL A 44 6.70 7.81 -5.97
CA VAL A 44 6.42 7.46 -7.37
C VAL A 44 5.16 6.59 -7.46
N MET A 45 5.08 5.56 -6.61
CA MET A 45 3.90 4.70 -6.56
C MET A 45 2.64 5.44 -6.09
N ALA A 46 2.71 6.23 -5.02
CA ALA A 46 1.55 6.98 -4.53
C ALA A 46 1.04 8.00 -5.57
N SER A 47 1.95 8.56 -6.37
CA SER A 47 1.64 9.52 -7.44
C SER A 47 0.95 8.88 -8.65
N THR A 48 1.05 7.56 -8.84
CA THR A 48 0.28 6.85 -9.87
C THR A 48 -1.04 6.30 -9.31
N CYS A 49 -1.04 5.77 -8.08
CA CYS A 49 -2.26 5.26 -7.44
C CYS A 49 -3.30 6.36 -7.18
N GLY A 50 -2.89 7.53 -6.70
CA GLY A 50 -3.81 8.64 -6.35
C GLY A 50 -4.68 9.08 -7.54
N PRO A 51 -4.10 9.57 -8.64
CA PRO A 51 -4.84 9.94 -9.84
C PRO A 51 -5.69 8.80 -10.42
N HIS A 52 -5.21 7.55 -10.37
CA HIS A 52 -5.97 6.38 -10.80
C HIS A 52 -7.27 6.20 -10.00
N HIS A 53 -7.23 6.29 -8.68
CA HIS A 53 -8.44 6.20 -7.85
C HIS A 53 -9.35 7.42 -8.01
N LEU A 54 -8.81 8.61 -8.26
CA LEU A 54 -9.61 9.80 -8.57
C LEU A 54 -10.37 9.66 -9.90
N LEU A 55 -9.78 8.99 -10.90
CA LEU A 55 -10.48 8.68 -12.15
C LEU A 55 -11.69 7.76 -11.91
N HIS A 56 -11.52 6.70 -11.10
CA HIS A 56 -12.63 5.83 -10.71
C HIS A 56 -13.71 6.59 -9.93
N ALA A 57 -13.30 7.50 -9.04
CA ALA A 57 -14.23 8.36 -8.32
C ALA A 57 -15.04 9.23 -9.27
N TYR A 58 -14.38 9.88 -10.23
CA TYR A 58 -15.02 10.69 -11.25
C TYR A 58 -16.05 9.88 -12.05
N ARG A 59 -15.73 8.65 -12.43
CA ARG A 59 -16.66 7.79 -13.18
C ARG A 59 -17.90 7.43 -12.41
N HIS A 60 -17.72 6.97 -11.17
CA HIS A 60 -18.86 6.54 -10.36
C HIS A 60 -19.71 7.73 -9.89
N LEU A 61 -19.09 8.85 -9.53
CA LEU A 61 -19.79 10.00 -8.94
C LEU A 61 -20.32 11.00 -9.98
N VAL A 62 -19.61 11.19 -11.09
CA VAL A 62 -19.92 12.21 -12.10
C VAL A 62 -20.52 11.60 -13.36
N THR A 63 -19.89 10.57 -13.93
CA THR A 63 -20.41 9.96 -15.17
C THR A 63 -21.50 8.91 -14.92
N GLY A 64 -21.71 8.51 -13.66
CA GLY A 64 -22.72 7.54 -13.26
C GLY A 64 -22.40 6.10 -13.65
N GLU A 65 -21.13 5.77 -13.91
CA GLU A 65 -20.71 4.41 -14.28
C GLU A 65 -21.06 3.43 -13.16
N VAL A 66 -21.78 2.36 -13.49
CA VAL A 66 -22.31 1.43 -12.49
C VAL A 66 -21.18 0.60 -11.87
N ALA A 67 -21.12 0.59 -10.54
CA ALA A 67 -20.15 -0.25 -9.82
C ALA A 67 -20.70 -1.65 -9.56
N HIS A 68 -19.88 -2.67 -9.84
CA HIS A 68 -20.20 -4.06 -9.54
C HIS A 68 -19.92 -4.41 -8.07
N GLY A 69 -20.71 -5.35 -7.52
CA GLY A 69 -20.60 -5.78 -6.11
C GLY A 69 -19.21 -6.22 -5.68
N PRO A 70 -18.54 -7.12 -6.42
CA PRO A 70 -17.19 -7.53 -6.08
C PRO A 70 -16.21 -6.34 -6.05
N HIS A 71 -16.34 -5.37 -6.95
CA HIS A 71 -15.47 -4.19 -6.97
C HIS A 71 -15.64 -3.35 -5.69
N VAL A 72 -16.88 -3.14 -5.25
CA VAL A 72 -17.17 -2.46 -3.98
C VAL A 72 -16.59 -3.24 -2.80
N ALA A 73 -16.73 -4.57 -2.80
CA ALA A 73 -16.19 -5.43 -1.74
C ALA A 73 -14.66 -5.36 -1.67
N ALA A 74 -13.96 -5.39 -2.81
CA ALA A 74 -12.50 -5.27 -2.86
C ALA A 74 -12.02 -3.92 -2.31
N LEU A 75 -12.68 -2.82 -2.67
CA LEU A 75 -12.40 -1.50 -2.09
C LEU A 75 -12.64 -1.47 -0.58
N ALA A 76 -13.76 -2.04 -0.11
CA ALA A 76 -14.11 -2.09 1.30
C ALA A 76 -13.07 -2.87 2.14
N LEU A 77 -12.54 -3.99 1.62
CA LEU A 77 -11.49 -4.77 2.28
C LEU A 77 -10.22 -3.95 2.53
N GLY A 78 -9.91 -3.00 1.66
CA GLY A 78 -8.75 -2.11 1.79
C GLY A 78 -8.93 -0.97 2.80
N VAL A 79 -10.16 -0.64 3.21
CA VAL A 79 -10.44 0.57 4.02
C VAL A 79 -9.70 0.55 5.36
N VAL A 80 -9.82 -0.53 6.12
CA VAL A 80 -9.21 -0.62 7.46
C VAL A 80 -7.68 -0.50 7.42
N PRO A 81 -6.95 -1.29 6.61
CA PRO A 81 -5.50 -1.13 6.53
C PRO A 81 -5.10 0.24 5.95
N ALA A 82 -5.85 0.79 5.00
CA ALA A 82 -5.56 2.11 4.42
C ALA A 82 -5.72 3.24 5.44
N VAL A 83 -6.87 3.33 6.12
CA VAL A 83 -7.13 4.34 7.15
C VAL A 83 -6.10 4.25 8.27
N THR A 84 -5.77 3.03 8.71
CA THR A 84 -4.74 2.80 9.73
C THR A 84 -3.39 3.32 9.25
N PHE A 85 -2.95 2.93 8.06
CA PHE A 85 -1.64 3.33 7.53
C PHE A 85 -1.55 4.84 7.30
N VAL A 86 -2.54 5.43 6.63
CA VAL A 86 -2.62 6.87 6.33
C VAL A 86 -2.67 7.68 7.62
N GLY A 87 -3.53 7.29 8.57
CA GLY A 87 -3.66 7.98 9.85
C GLY A 87 -2.33 8.04 10.61
N LEU A 88 -1.62 6.91 10.71
CA LEU A 88 -0.30 6.87 11.37
C LEU A 88 0.75 7.70 10.62
N ARG A 89 0.67 7.79 9.29
CA ARG A 89 1.58 8.60 8.47
C ARG A 89 1.32 10.10 8.63
N LEU A 90 0.06 10.51 8.59
CA LEU A 90 -0.33 11.89 8.84
C LEU A 90 0.07 12.31 10.26
N GLU A 91 -0.22 11.48 11.25
CA GLU A 91 0.18 11.75 12.63
C GLU A 91 1.70 11.95 12.75
N ALA A 92 2.51 11.11 12.09
CA ALA A 92 3.96 11.28 12.06
C ALA A 92 4.40 12.58 11.37
N ALA A 93 3.74 12.96 10.27
CA ALA A 93 4.03 14.17 9.53
C ALA A 93 3.75 15.45 10.35
N PHE A 94 2.78 15.40 11.26
CA PHE A 94 2.45 16.49 12.18
C PHE A 94 3.18 16.41 13.53
N GLY A 95 4.30 15.68 13.59
CA GLY A 95 5.16 15.61 14.79
C GLY A 95 4.66 14.66 15.87
N GLY A 96 3.59 13.92 15.62
CA GLY A 96 3.12 12.84 16.49
C GLY A 96 4.01 11.60 16.42
N ARG A 97 3.60 10.56 17.15
CA ARG A 97 4.41 9.33 17.32
C ARG A 97 4.43 8.46 16.06
N GLY A 98 3.41 8.55 15.21
CA GLY A 98 3.28 7.70 14.02
C GLY A 98 3.07 6.21 14.34
N ASP A 99 4.10 5.38 14.26
CA ASP A 99 3.93 3.93 14.44
C ASP A 99 3.64 3.51 15.89
N ARG A 100 2.79 2.49 16.05
CA ARG A 100 2.41 1.89 17.34
C ARG A 100 2.94 0.48 17.45
N LEU A 101 3.38 0.11 18.65
CA LEU A 101 3.84 -1.23 18.95
C LEU A 101 2.70 -2.00 19.62
N ILE A 102 2.25 -3.08 18.99
CA ILE A 102 1.35 -4.05 19.60
C ILE A 102 2.21 -5.08 20.32
N VAL A 103 2.21 -5.04 21.65
CA VAL A 103 2.96 -5.98 22.47
C VAL A 103 2.24 -7.34 22.44
N ARG A 104 3.01 -8.44 22.37
CA ARG A 104 2.50 -9.82 22.21
C ARG A 104 1.74 -10.02 20.89
N THR A 105 1.07 -11.16 20.73
CA THR A 105 0.23 -11.46 19.56
C THR A 105 -1.20 -11.70 20.04
N PRO A 106 -2.03 -10.65 20.16
CA PRO A 106 -3.45 -10.83 20.44
C PRO A 106 -4.13 -11.75 19.43
N ILE A 107 -5.22 -12.41 19.83
CA ILE A 107 -5.92 -13.40 19.00
C ILE A 107 -6.42 -12.82 17.67
N TRP A 108 -6.85 -11.55 17.67
CA TRP A 108 -7.33 -10.90 16.44
C TRP A 108 -6.22 -10.79 15.38
N LEU A 109 -4.94 -10.68 15.77
CA LEU A 109 -3.83 -10.70 14.79
C LEU A 109 -3.62 -12.06 14.14
N GLN A 110 -4.13 -13.13 14.74
CA GLN A 110 -4.06 -14.48 14.19
C GLN A 110 -5.27 -14.77 13.29
N VAL A 111 -6.46 -14.30 13.70
CA VAL A 111 -7.72 -14.55 13.01
C VAL A 111 -7.95 -13.60 11.83
N LEU A 112 -7.63 -12.31 11.99
CA LEU A 112 -7.93 -11.30 10.98
C LEU A 112 -7.31 -11.60 9.60
N PRO A 113 -6.04 -12.03 9.48
CA PRO A 113 -5.48 -12.38 8.17
C PRO A 113 -6.24 -13.51 7.46
N VAL A 114 -6.74 -14.50 8.22
CA VAL A 114 -7.51 -15.61 7.66
C VAL A 114 -8.88 -15.13 7.18
N LEU A 115 -9.58 -14.32 7.98
CA LEU A 115 -10.87 -13.74 7.57
C LEU A 115 -10.73 -12.83 6.35
N MET A 116 -9.68 -12.00 6.31
CA MET A 116 -9.37 -11.15 5.17
C MET A 116 -9.05 -11.96 3.92
N ALA A 117 -8.27 -13.03 4.04
CA ALA A 117 -7.97 -13.93 2.93
C ALA A 117 -9.21 -14.64 2.41
N ALA A 118 -10.09 -15.11 3.31
CA ALA A 118 -11.36 -15.73 2.93
C ALA A 118 -12.29 -14.75 2.20
N ALA A 119 -12.44 -13.52 2.72
CA ALA A 119 -13.26 -12.50 2.09
C ALA A 119 -12.69 -12.03 0.74
N ALA A 120 -11.37 -11.87 0.63
CA ALA A 120 -10.70 -11.59 -0.63
C ALA A 120 -10.87 -12.74 -1.63
N GLY A 121 -10.75 -13.99 -1.18
CA GLY A 121 -10.96 -15.18 -2.00
C GLY A 121 -12.38 -15.27 -2.56
N ALA A 122 -13.40 -15.03 -1.72
CA ALA A 122 -14.79 -14.97 -2.16
C ALA A 122 -15.03 -13.86 -3.20
N THR A 123 -14.46 -12.67 -2.96
CA THR A 123 -14.56 -11.53 -3.88
C THR A 123 -13.90 -11.83 -5.23
N LEU A 124 -12.72 -12.46 -5.22
CA LEU A 124 -12.01 -12.86 -6.43
C LEU A 124 -12.72 -14.00 -7.17
N TRP A 125 -13.36 -14.92 -6.44
CA TRP A 125 -14.17 -15.99 -7.02
C TRP A 125 -15.33 -15.42 -7.85
N ASP A 126 -16.05 -14.43 -7.33
CA ASP A 126 -17.12 -13.76 -8.07
C ASP A 126 -16.58 -13.05 -9.33
N GLY A 127 -15.41 -12.43 -9.22
CA GLY A 127 -14.70 -11.84 -10.36
C GLY A 127 -14.31 -12.86 -11.43
N LEU A 128 -13.81 -14.02 -11.02
CA LEU A 128 -13.45 -15.10 -11.93
C LEU A 128 -14.69 -15.68 -12.62
N HIS A 129 -15.79 -15.85 -11.89
CA HIS A 129 -17.06 -16.30 -12.45
C HIS A 129 -17.64 -15.27 -13.44
N HIS A 130 -17.46 -13.97 -13.16
CA HIS A 130 -17.83 -12.93 -14.12
C HIS A 130 -17.00 -13.02 -15.40
N ALA A 131 -15.67 -13.12 -15.26
CA ALA A 131 -14.72 -13.24 -16.36
C ALA A 131 -14.95 -14.49 -17.23
N SER A 132 -15.30 -15.62 -16.61
CA SER A 132 -15.61 -16.85 -17.36
C SER A 132 -16.90 -16.73 -18.18
N ALA A 133 -17.89 -16.00 -17.67
CA ALA A 133 -19.18 -15.82 -18.34
C ALA A 133 -19.17 -14.71 -19.41
N HIS A 134 -18.39 -13.64 -19.22
CA HIS A 134 -18.42 -12.44 -20.09
C HIS A 134 -17.13 -12.24 -20.90
N GLY A 135 -16.11 -13.06 -20.67
CA GLY A 135 -14.77 -12.84 -21.18
C GLY A 135 -14.01 -11.77 -20.41
N VAL A 136 -12.77 -11.52 -20.85
CA VAL A 136 -11.87 -10.50 -20.27
C VAL A 136 -11.31 -9.61 -21.37
N ASP A 137 -11.15 -8.33 -21.10
CA ASP A 137 -10.38 -7.44 -21.96
C ASP A 137 -8.89 -7.53 -21.60
N LEU A 138 -8.09 -8.13 -22.49
CA LEU A 138 -6.66 -8.31 -22.26
C LEU A 138 -5.91 -6.99 -22.05
N ARG A 139 -6.40 -5.87 -22.60
CA ARG A 139 -5.78 -4.55 -22.44
C ARG A 139 -5.91 -4.03 -21.01
N ALA A 140 -7.00 -4.38 -20.32
CA ALA A 140 -7.17 -4.11 -18.90
C ALA A 140 -6.49 -5.19 -18.04
N LEU A 141 -6.62 -6.46 -18.42
CA LEU A 141 -6.13 -7.58 -17.62
C LEU A 141 -4.61 -7.59 -17.48
N VAL A 142 -3.85 -7.41 -18.56
CA VAL A 142 -2.39 -7.54 -18.55
C VAL A 142 -1.72 -6.63 -17.50
N PRO A 143 -1.90 -5.29 -17.52
CA PRO A 143 -1.26 -4.44 -16.53
C PRO A 143 -1.76 -4.73 -15.11
N ASN A 144 -3.04 -5.08 -14.95
CA ASN A 144 -3.63 -5.41 -13.65
C ASN A 144 -3.08 -6.72 -13.05
N VAL A 145 -2.76 -7.73 -13.89
CA VAL A 145 -2.07 -8.95 -13.43
C VAL A 145 -0.65 -8.63 -12.99
N PHE A 146 0.08 -7.76 -13.71
CA PHE A 146 1.39 -7.30 -13.28
C PHE A 146 1.33 -6.58 -11.92
N LEU A 147 0.37 -5.65 -11.75
CA LEU A 147 0.15 -4.93 -10.51
C LEU A 147 -0.25 -5.89 -9.36
N PHE A 148 -1.13 -6.85 -9.63
CA PHE A 148 -1.49 -7.91 -8.69
C PHE A 148 -0.26 -8.66 -8.17
N VAL A 149 0.61 -9.14 -9.08
CA VAL A 149 1.82 -9.85 -8.69
C VAL A 149 2.77 -8.95 -7.90
N ALA A 150 3.04 -7.75 -8.38
CA ALA A 150 3.97 -6.82 -7.75
C ALA A 150 3.50 -6.45 -6.33
N TYR A 151 2.24 -6.07 -6.16
CA TYR A 151 1.68 -5.67 -4.87
C TYR A 151 1.52 -6.86 -3.92
N THR A 152 1.19 -8.06 -4.43
CA THR A 152 1.18 -9.27 -3.61
C THR A 152 2.57 -9.53 -3.02
N LEU A 153 3.63 -9.44 -3.84
CA LEU A 153 5.00 -9.65 -3.38
C LEU A 153 5.44 -8.58 -2.37
N VAL A 154 5.10 -7.31 -2.59
CA VAL A 154 5.35 -6.23 -1.62
C VAL A 154 4.65 -6.52 -0.29
N GLY A 155 3.38 -6.91 -0.32
CA GLY A 155 2.59 -7.25 0.85
C GLY A 155 3.22 -8.41 1.63
N ILE A 156 3.64 -9.47 0.92
CA ILE A 156 4.32 -10.64 1.50
C ILE A 156 5.68 -10.27 2.09
N PHE A 157 6.52 -9.50 1.39
CA PHE A 157 7.83 -9.09 1.92
C PHE A 157 7.68 -8.21 3.17
N THR A 158 6.66 -7.35 3.20
CA THR A 158 6.34 -6.54 4.38
C THR A 158 5.90 -7.41 5.56
N ALA A 159 4.98 -8.37 5.34
CA ALA A 159 4.55 -9.33 6.36
C ALA A 159 5.71 -10.19 6.89
N ARG A 160 6.54 -10.73 5.99
CA ARG A 160 7.72 -11.53 6.37
C ARG A 160 8.72 -10.72 7.17
N THR A 161 8.91 -9.45 6.82
CA THR A 161 9.76 -8.54 7.59
C THR A 161 9.19 -8.28 8.97
N GLN A 162 7.85 -8.17 9.11
CA GLN A 162 7.20 -8.07 10.41
C GLN A 162 7.45 -9.28 11.29
N ILE A 163 7.25 -10.48 10.74
CA ILE A 163 7.47 -11.73 11.46
C ILE A 163 8.95 -11.84 11.90
N ALA A 164 9.89 -11.57 10.98
CA ALA A 164 11.32 -11.68 11.25
C ALA A 164 11.83 -10.65 12.26
N ARG A 165 11.30 -9.42 12.25
CA ARG A 165 11.74 -8.33 13.14
C ARG A 165 10.99 -8.30 14.48
N ARG A 166 9.86 -9.01 14.61
CA ARG A 166 9.04 -9.03 15.84
C ARG A 166 9.85 -9.30 17.13
N PRO A 167 10.75 -10.29 17.21
CA PRO A 167 11.53 -10.53 18.42
C PRO A 167 12.44 -9.36 18.80
N LEU A 168 13.01 -8.68 17.80
CA LEU A 168 13.88 -7.52 18.00
C LEU A 168 13.11 -6.25 18.38
N LEU A 169 11.87 -6.10 17.90
CA LEU A 169 11.00 -4.96 18.18
C LEU A 169 10.22 -5.09 19.50
N GLY A 170 10.14 -6.30 20.07
CA GLY A 170 9.32 -6.59 21.25
C GLY A 170 7.81 -6.66 20.95
N GLY A 171 7.40 -6.72 19.68
CA GLY A 171 6.00 -6.69 19.27
C GLY A 171 5.80 -6.48 17.76
N TRP A 172 4.58 -6.15 17.37
CA TRP A 172 4.21 -5.85 15.98
C TRP A 172 4.13 -4.36 15.73
N SER A 173 4.60 -3.92 14.56
CA SER A 173 4.42 -2.55 14.07
C SER A 173 3.03 -2.43 13.47
N LEU A 174 2.18 -1.58 14.04
CA LEU A 174 0.84 -1.34 13.50
C LEU A 174 0.92 -0.76 12.08
N SER A 175 1.83 0.18 11.84
CA SER A 175 2.05 0.74 10.50
C SER A 175 2.55 -0.33 9.53
N GLY A 176 3.38 -1.26 10.00
CA GLY A 176 3.88 -2.36 9.17
C GLY A 176 2.84 -3.41 8.80
N LEU A 177 1.99 -3.78 9.76
CA LEU A 177 0.84 -4.65 9.51
C LEU A 177 -0.16 -3.98 8.56
N ALA A 178 -0.48 -2.71 8.80
CA ALA A 178 -1.37 -1.93 7.95
C ALA A 178 -0.81 -1.82 6.51
N MET A 179 0.48 -1.53 6.36
CA MET A 179 1.13 -1.47 5.05
C MET A 179 1.04 -2.81 4.30
N SER A 180 1.32 -3.93 4.98
CA SER A 180 1.16 -5.26 4.37
C SER A 180 -0.28 -5.51 3.92
N GLY A 181 -1.25 -5.16 4.76
CA GLY A 181 -2.68 -5.23 4.45
C GLY A 181 -3.06 -4.40 3.23
N VAL A 182 -2.61 -3.13 3.17
CA VAL A 182 -2.87 -2.22 2.03
C VAL A 182 -2.43 -2.88 0.74
N PHE A 183 -1.18 -3.34 0.65
CA PHE A 183 -0.67 -3.94 -0.60
C PHE A 183 -1.38 -5.22 -1.01
N LEU A 184 -1.73 -6.08 -0.06
CA LEU A 184 -2.49 -7.30 -0.36
C LEU A 184 -3.91 -6.98 -0.86
N THR A 185 -4.57 -5.99 -0.25
CA THR A 185 -5.91 -5.56 -0.70
C THR A 185 -5.86 -4.83 -2.05
N CYS A 186 -4.85 -3.99 -2.30
CA CYS A 186 -4.63 -3.36 -3.60
C CYS A 186 -4.38 -4.40 -4.69
N ALA A 187 -3.58 -5.44 -4.40
CA ALA A 187 -3.37 -6.53 -5.34
C ALA A 187 -4.70 -7.18 -5.75
N GLY A 188 -5.53 -7.55 -4.77
CA GLY A 188 -6.85 -8.12 -5.02
C GLY A 188 -7.74 -7.20 -5.87
N SER A 189 -7.79 -5.91 -5.55
CA SER A 189 -8.55 -4.92 -6.33
C SER A 189 -8.08 -4.80 -7.78
N HIS A 190 -6.76 -4.82 -8.04
CA HIS A 190 -6.24 -4.80 -9.41
C HIS A 190 -6.63 -6.05 -10.20
N LEU A 191 -6.41 -7.23 -9.63
CA LEU A 191 -6.79 -8.48 -10.31
C LEU A 191 -8.29 -8.47 -10.65
N LEU A 192 -9.12 -8.01 -9.71
CA LEU A 192 -10.56 -7.90 -9.92
C LEU A 192 -10.92 -6.88 -10.99
N ALA A 193 -10.28 -5.71 -11.00
CA ALA A 193 -10.49 -4.70 -12.03
C ALA A 193 -10.13 -5.27 -13.42
N GLY A 194 -9.00 -5.96 -13.54
CA GLY A 194 -8.59 -6.63 -14.79
C GLY A 194 -9.55 -7.72 -15.27
N MET A 195 -10.30 -8.35 -14.35
CA MET A 195 -11.30 -9.38 -14.68
C MET A 195 -12.68 -8.80 -15.02
N MET A 196 -13.01 -7.59 -14.56
CA MET A 196 -14.39 -7.08 -14.58
C MET A 196 -14.58 -5.78 -15.35
N THR A 197 -13.52 -5.01 -15.60
CA THR A 197 -13.64 -3.71 -16.23
C THR A 197 -13.27 -3.77 -17.71
N GLN A 198 -13.98 -2.99 -18.51
CA GLN A 198 -13.64 -2.77 -19.90
C GLN A 198 -12.50 -1.78 -19.99
N ALA A 199 -11.58 -2.00 -20.93
CA ALA A 199 -10.44 -1.12 -21.07
C ALA A 199 -10.83 0.18 -21.77
N ASP A 200 -10.43 1.30 -21.19
CA ASP A 200 -10.55 2.62 -21.79
C ASP A 200 -9.19 3.34 -21.76
N ALA A 201 -9.05 4.39 -22.58
CA ALA A 201 -7.78 5.07 -22.78
C ALA A 201 -7.13 5.59 -21.48
N TRP A 202 -7.93 6.13 -20.55
CA TRP A 202 -7.39 6.74 -19.33
C TRP A 202 -7.03 5.71 -18.27
N SER A 203 -7.86 4.68 -18.08
CA SER A 203 -7.51 3.59 -17.15
C SER A 203 -6.31 2.81 -17.64
N ILE A 204 -6.25 2.50 -18.95
CA ILE A 204 -5.08 1.85 -19.56
C ILE A 204 -3.83 2.71 -19.34
N ALA A 205 -3.89 4.01 -19.61
CA ALA A 205 -2.74 4.89 -19.45
C ALA A 205 -2.23 4.90 -17.99
N LEU A 206 -3.13 5.04 -17.02
CA LEU A 206 -2.76 5.07 -15.60
C LEU A 206 -2.25 3.71 -15.11
N ASP A 207 -2.86 2.60 -15.54
CA ASP A 207 -2.40 1.25 -15.20
C ASP A 207 -1.00 0.98 -15.77
N ASN A 208 -0.75 1.38 -17.02
CA ASN A 208 0.57 1.23 -17.64
C ASN A 208 1.63 2.13 -17.01
N LEU A 209 1.28 3.31 -16.48
CA LEU A 209 2.18 4.11 -15.64
C LEU A 209 2.39 3.46 -14.26
N GLY A 210 1.37 2.79 -13.74
CA GLY A 210 1.43 2.03 -12.49
C GLY A 210 2.43 0.88 -12.54
N VAL A 211 2.55 0.17 -13.67
CA VAL A 211 3.47 -0.98 -13.82
C VAL A 211 4.93 -0.62 -13.49
N PRO A 212 5.61 0.33 -14.15
CA PRO A 212 6.99 0.68 -13.82
C PRO A 212 7.13 1.24 -12.40
N ALA A 213 6.15 2.00 -11.92
CA ALA A 213 6.13 2.48 -10.53
C ALA A 213 6.10 1.32 -9.53
N SER A 214 5.27 0.30 -9.78
CA SER A 214 5.17 -0.91 -8.95
C SER A 214 6.45 -1.74 -8.97
N ILE A 215 7.12 -1.83 -10.12
CA ILE A 215 8.41 -2.55 -10.26
C ILE A 215 9.49 -1.84 -9.44
N PHE A 216 9.60 -0.51 -9.56
CA PHE A 216 10.55 0.28 -8.78
C PHE A 216 10.28 0.15 -7.26
N PHE A 217 9.01 0.17 -6.87
CA PHE A 217 8.63 -0.03 -5.47
C PHE A 217 8.96 -1.43 -4.96
N LEU A 218 8.58 -2.47 -5.72
CA LEU A 218 8.90 -3.87 -5.40
C LEU A 218 10.39 -4.09 -5.26
N TRP A 219 11.19 -3.58 -6.21
CA TRP A 219 12.65 -3.67 -6.17
C TRP A 219 13.20 -3.03 -4.90
N THR A 220 12.73 -1.84 -4.55
CA THR A 220 13.15 -1.12 -3.33
C THR A 220 12.78 -1.91 -2.07
N VAL A 221 11.54 -2.38 -1.95
CA VAL A 221 11.08 -3.19 -0.81
C VAL A 221 11.85 -4.50 -0.71
N HIS A 222 12.12 -5.17 -1.83
CA HIS A 222 12.91 -6.39 -1.86
C HIS A 222 14.34 -6.17 -1.36
N ARG A 223 15.00 -5.09 -1.81
CA ARG A 223 16.35 -4.74 -1.35
C ARG A 223 16.40 -4.42 0.13
N LEU A 224 15.40 -3.69 0.64
CA LEU A 224 15.26 -3.41 2.07
C LEU A 224 14.99 -4.68 2.88
N HIS A 225 14.15 -5.58 2.37
CA HIS A 225 13.88 -6.88 2.97
C HIS A 225 15.16 -7.73 3.09
N LYS A 226 16.01 -7.72 2.05
CA LYS A 226 17.32 -8.39 2.04
C LYS A 226 18.42 -7.64 2.81
N GLY A 227 18.16 -6.41 3.26
CA GLY A 227 19.17 -5.57 3.92
C GLY A 227 20.29 -5.08 2.98
N SER A 228 20.08 -5.09 1.66
CA SER A 228 21.07 -4.71 0.64
C SER A 228 21.09 -3.21 0.30
N VAL A 229 20.26 -2.42 0.98
CA VAL A 229 20.25 -0.95 0.95
C VAL A 229 20.11 -0.44 2.38
N ARG A 230 20.85 0.62 2.70
CA ARG A 230 20.61 1.44 3.89
C ARG A 230 19.83 2.67 3.48
N ASP A 231 18.58 2.76 3.93
CA ASP A 231 17.81 4.00 3.84
C ASP A 231 18.13 4.88 5.06
N TRP A 232 18.14 6.21 4.91
CA TRP A 232 18.31 7.12 6.04
C TRP A 232 17.14 7.04 7.00
N ASN A 233 15.98 6.65 6.48
CA ASN A 233 14.89 6.21 7.29
C ASN A 233 15.21 4.82 7.86
N ARG A 234 16.27 4.69 8.69
CA ARG A 234 16.69 3.49 9.46
C ARG A 234 15.59 2.92 10.37
N ARG A 235 14.36 3.40 10.24
CA ARG A 235 13.14 2.63 10.48
C ARG A 235 13.35 1.30 9.73
N PRO A 236 13.17 0.14 10.36
CA PRO A 236 12.96 -1.06 9.56
C PRO A 236 11.78 -0.76 8.60
N LEU A 237 11.58 -1.54 7.53
CA LEU A 237 10.36 -1.45 6.69
C LEU A 237 9.06 -1.32 7.53
N VAL A 238 9.16 -1.73 8.79
CA VAL A 238 8.15 -1.81 9.83
C VAL A 238 8.78 -1.62 11.23
N GLY A 239 8.25 -0.73 12.09
CA GLY A 239 8.68 -0.58 13.49
C GLY A 239 9.26 0.78 13.89
N ARG A 240 9.51 0.95 15.20
CA ARG A 240 10.10 2.16 15.80
C ARG A 240 11.49 2.43 15.21
N PRO A 241 11.89 3.70 14.98
CA PRO A 241 13.28 4.02 14.69
C PRO A 241 14.15 3.44 15.81
N ALA A 242 15.20 2.70 15.47
CA ALA A 242 16.26 2.50 16.46
C ALA A 242 16.75 3.90 16.88
N PRO A 243 16.94 4.17 18.18
CA PRO A 243 17.81 5.28 18.59
C PRO A 243 19.10 5.14 17.79
N GLN A 244 19.70 6.24 17.33
CA GLN A 244 20.99 6.20 16.63
C GLN A 244 21.91 5.24 17.38
N GLY A 245 22.17 4.07 16.79
CA GLY A 245 22.91 3.01 17.45
C GLY A 245 24.29 3.53 17.80
N ARG A 246 24.56 3.66 19.10
CA ARG A 246 25.77 4.16 19.78
C ARG A 246 26.35 5.45 19.19
N ARG A 247 26.51 6.47 20.04
CA ARG A 247 27.52 7.51 19.79
C ARG A 247 28.82 6.78 19.42
N SER A 248 29.48 7.25 18.36
CA SER A 248 30.85 6.84 18.05
C SER A 248 31.65 6.81 19.35
N PRO A 249 32.52 5.82 19.61
CA PRO A 249 33.45 5.88 20.75
C PRO A 249 34.30 7.17 20.75
N TRP A 250 34.32 7.86 19.61
CA TRP A 250 35.06 9.10 19.33
C TRP A 250 34.17 10.34 19.28
N ALA A 251 32.87 10.24 19.60
CA ALA A 251 32.04 11.43 19.75
C ALA A 251 32.38 12.06 21.10
N GLU A 252 33.27 13.05 21.07
CA GLU A 252 33.75 13.79 22.23
C GLU A 252 32.58 14.27 23.10
N GLN A 253 32.73 14.08 24.41
CA GLN A 253 31.90 14.74 25.40
C GLN A 253 32.30 16.22 25.39
N THR A 254 31.57 17.03 24.64
CA THR A 254 31.52 18.46 24.94
C THR A 254 30.82 18.61 26.30
N THR A 255 31.61 19.10 27.25
CA THR A 255 31.36 19.38 28.67
C THR A 255 29.97 19.89 29.02
#